data_AF-A0A8A4KBR2-F1
#
_entry.id   AF-A0A8A4KBR2-F1
#
_cell.length_a   1.000
_cell.length_b   1.000
_cell.length_c   1.000
_cell.angle_alpha   90.00
_cell.angle_beta   90.00
_cell.angle_gamma   90.00
#
_symmetry.space_group_name_H-M   'P 1'
#
loop_
_entity.id
_entity.type
_entity.pdbx_description
1 polymer ?
#
loop_
_entity_poly.entity_id
_entity_poly.type
_entity_poly.pdbx_seq_one_letter_code
_entity_poly.pdbx_strand_id
1 'polypeptide(L)'
;MELLGFAPQKVLWFRNWVLKKNFMDVIDLHFTLTGAVQNHYRLRSDSNHLKIAISACEYMVTISDIVMDAMIAKTYYQIYEYEQIVGKYPYPKTFVAPRNVGYDQLGVILRRYKHKERDEMLKLKMLSEGWRGGEVKLSDIKNRHFLNQKG
;
A
#
# COMPACT_ATOMS: atom_id res chain seq x y z
N MET A 1 8.45 13.33 -27.22
CA MET A 1 8.58 11.87 -27.09
C MET A 1 7.58 11.44 -26.02
N GLU A 2 6.39 11.01 -26.44
CA GLU A 2 5.29 10.67 -25.53
C GLU A 2 5.53 9.31 -24.89
N LEU A 3 5.66 9.28 -23.57
CA LEU A 3 5.74 8.05 -22.79
C LEU A 3 4.31 7.53 -22.56
N LEU A 4 3.77 6.84 -23.56
CA LEU A 4 2.52 6.11 -23.43
C LEU A 4 2.74 4.92 -22.48
N GLY A 5 2.27 5.09 -21.25
CA GLY A 5 2.26 4.05 -20.22
C GLY A 5 1.61 2.75 -20.70
N PHE A 6 2.11 1.64 -20.15
CA PHE A 6 1.71 0.26 -20.42
C PHE A 6 0.24 0.08 -20.85
N ALA A 7 0.06 -0.56 -22.01
CA ALA A 7 -1.25 -0.78 -22.64
C ALA A 7 -2.33 -1.32 -21.66
N PRO A 8 -3.57 -0.79 -21.66
CA PRO A 8 -4.64 -1.11 -20.70
C PRO A 8 -4.92 -2.61 -20.52
N GLN A 9 -4.83 -3.39 -21.60
CA GLN A 9 -5.02 -4.84 -21.60
C GLN A 9 -3.95 -5.61 -20.77
N LYS A 10 -2.73 -5.08 -20.63
CA LYS A 10 -1.66 -5.70 -19.83
C LYS A 10 -1.85 -5.47 -18.33
N VAL A 11 -2.48 -4.36 -17.94
CA VAL A 11 -2.79 -4.01 -16.54
C VAL A 11 -3.92 -4.88 -15.97
N LEU A 12 -4.92 -5.20 -16.78
CA LEU A 12 -6.05 -6.05 -16.38
C LEU A 12 -5.62 -7.51 -16.13
N TRP A 13 -4.74 -8.06 -16.97
CA TRP A 13 -4.17 -9.39 -16.81
C TRP A 13 -3.30 -9.51 -15.54
N PHE A 14 -2.43 -8.52 -15.27
CA PHE A 14 -1.60 -8.50 -14.07
C PHE A 14 -2.44 -8.45 -12.78
N ARG A 15 -3.51 -7.65 -12.77
CA ARG A 15 -4.43 -7.55 -11.63
C ARG A 15 -5.23 -8.84 -11.37
N ASN A 16 -5.74 -9.48 -12.41
CA ASN A 16 -6.43 -10.75 -12.28
C ASN A 16 -5.49 -11.86 -11.78
N TRP A 17 -4.20 -11.79 -12.10
CA TRP A 17 -3.18 -12.74 -11.63
C TRP A 17 -2.77 -12.51 -10.17
N VAL A 18 -2.53 -11.26 -9.75
CA VAL A 18 -2.17 -10.91 -8.35
C VAL A 18 -3.32 -11.24 -7.39
N LEU A 19 -4.56 -10.91 -7.75
CA LEU A 19 -5.73 -11.22 -6.91
C LEU A 19 -6.11 -12.71 -6.92
N LYS A 20 -5.76 -13.47 -7.96
CA LYS A 20 -5.97 -14.94 -7.99
C LYS A 20 -4.89 -15.75 -7.28
N LYS A 21 -3.65 -15.28 -7.17
CA LYS A 21 -2.55 -16.14 -6.68
C LYS A 21 -1.66 -15.55 -5.59
N ASN A 22 -1.45 -14.22 -5.48
CA ASN A 22 -0.33 -13.68 -4.69
C ASN A 22 -0.58 -12.33 -3.98
N PHE A 23 -1.82 -11.97 -3.65
CA PHE A 23 -2.09 -10.71 -2.93
C PHE A 23 -1.49 -10.70 -1.51
N MET A 24 -1.36 -11.87 -0.87
CA MET A 24 -0.69 -12.01 0.42
C MET A 24 0.82 -11.72 0.31
N ASP A 25 1.49 -12.23 -0.71
CA ASP A 25 2.92 -11.97 -0.94
C ASP A 25 3.24 -10.48 -1.08
N VAL A 26 2.36 -9.71 -1.72
CA VAL A 26 2.53 -8.26 -1.87
C VAL A 26 2.38 -7.54 -0.52
N ILE A 27 1.44 -7.98 0.31
CA ILE A 27 1.27 -7.49 1.69
C ILE A 27 2.51 -7.87 2.54
N ASP A 28 2.97 -9.11 2.43
CA ASP A 28 4.12 -9.62 3.20
C ASP A 28 5.42 -8.92 2.79
N LEU A 29 5.62 -8.68 1.49
CA LEU A 29 6.72 -7.86 0.99
C LEU A 29 6.67 -6.45 1.59
N HIS A 30 5.50 -5.81 1.64
CA HIS A 30 5.34 -4.47 2.21
C HIS A 30 5.75 -4.41 3.69
N PHE A 31 5.35 -5.41 4.48
CA PHE A 31 5.73 -5.49 5.89
C PHE A 31 7.20 -5.90 6.08
N THR A 32 7.76 -6.73 5.20
CA THR A 32 9.19 -7.04 5.19
C THR A 32 10.04 -5.79 4.93
N LEU A 33 9.63 -4.97 3.95
CA LEU A 33 10.27 -3.68 3.67
C LEU A 33 10.17 -2.72 4.85
N THR A 34 9.09 -2.75 5.63
CA THR A 34 8.96 -1.97 6.87
C THR A 34 10.11 -2.28 7.84
N GLY A 35 10.41 -3.57 8.06
CA GLY A 35 11.54 -4.00 8.87
C GLY A 35 12.88 -3.53 8.31
N ALA A 36 13.07 -3.60 6.98
CA ALA A 36 14.28 -3.11 6.33
C ALA A 36 14.47 -1.59 6.55
N VAL A 37 13.42 -0.79 6.38
CA VAL A 37 13.47 0.67 6.62
C VAL A 37 13.89 0.94 8.07
N GLN A 38 13.22 0.32 9.04
CA GLN A 38 13.51 0.56 10.46
C GLN A 38 14.94 0.18 10.84
N ASN A 39 15.41 -1.00 10.39
CA ASN A 39 16.75 -1.51 10.71
C ASN A 39 17.85 -0.65 10.07
N HIS A 40 17.73 -0.35 8.77
CA HIS A 40 18.76 0.39 8.05
C HIS A 40 18.74 1.89 8.37
N TYR A 41 17.57 2.51 8.57
CA TYR A 41 17.50 3.93 8.93
C TYR A 41 18.03 4.22 10.35
N ARG A 42 17.98 3.23 11.25
CA ARG A 42 18.66 3.34 12.56
C ARG A 42 20.17 3.53 12.40
N LEU A 43 20.76 2.92 11.38
CA LEU A 43 22.20 2.93 11.06
C LEU A 43 22.58 3.98 9.99
N ARG A 44 21.70 4.94 9.71
CA ARG A 44 21.84 5.97 8.66
C ARG A 44 23.09 6.87 8.73
N SER A 45 23.87 6.82 9.81
CA SER A 45 25.18 7.48 9.87
C SER A 45 26.15 6.89 8.85
N ASP A 46 25.98 5.59 8.53
CA ASP A 46 26.61 4.97 7.38
C ASP A 46 25.75 5.25 6.12
N SER A 47 26.42 5.81 5.10
CA SER A 47 25.81 6.13 3.81
C SER A 47 25.20 4.92 3.09
N ASN A 48 25.75 3.71 3.26
CA ASN A 48 25.21 2.50 2.65
C ASN A 48 23.89 2.10 3.29
N HIS A 49 23.81 2.15 4.62
CA HIS A 49 22.56 1.90 5.33
C HIS A 49 21.49 2.95 4.99
N LEU A 50 21.87 4.24 4.87
CA LEU A 50 20.94 5.27 4.43
C LEU A 50 20.40 5.00 3.01
N LYS A 51 21.25 4.61 2.07
CA LYS A 51 20.83 4.27 0.69
C LYS A 51 19.82 3.11 0.70
N ILE A 52 20.10 2.04 1.45
CA ILE A 52 19.19 0.88 1.54
C ILE A 52 17.83 1.30 2.13
N ALA A 53 17.83 2.11 3.18
CA ALA A 53 16.58 2.60 3.77
C ALA A 53 15.76 3.45 2.78
N ILE A 54 16.42 4.31 1.99
CA ILE A 54 15.77 5.12 0.95
C ILE A 54 15.15 4.20 -0.11
N SER A 55 15.92 3.25 -0.65
CA SER A 55 15.42 2.32 -1.66
C SER A 55 14.24 1.49 -1.15
N ALA A 56 14.30 1.01 0.10
CA ALA A 56 13.18 0.30 0.71
C ALA A 56 11.92 1.18 0.81
N CYS A 57 12.07 2.45 1.21
CA CYS A 57 10.94 3.38 1.21
C CYS A 57 10.37 3.62 -0.20
N GLU A 58 11.24 3.80 -1.20
CA GLU A 58 10.82 4.00 -2.59
C GLU A 58 10.07 2.78 -3.15
N TYR A 59 10.52 1.57 -2.82
CA TYR A 59 9.80 0.35 -3.18
C TYR A 59 8.42 0.29 -2.50
N MET A 60 8.32 0.59 -1.21
CA MET A 60 7.05 0.63 -0.48
C MET A 60 6.05 1.61 -1.10
N VAL A 61 6.51 2.81 -1.50
CA VAL A 61 5.69 3.83 -2.17
C VAL A 61 5.34 3.43 -3.60
N THR A 62 6.18 2.66 -4.27
CA THR A 62 5.91 2.18 -5.63
C THR A 62 4.75 1.17 -5.66
N ILE A 63 4.68 0.29 -4.66
CA ILE A 63 3.67 -0.78 -4.59
C ILE A 63 2.44 -0.42 -3.72
N SER A 64 2.38 0.81 -3.18
CA SER A 64 1.48 1.17 -2.10
C SER A 64 -0.01 1.13 -2.46
N ASP A 65 -0.38 1.38 -3.71
CA ASP A 65 -1.76 1.26 -4.20
C ASP A 65 -2.21 -0.20 -4.26
N ILE A 66 -1.36 -1.08 -4.79
CA ILE A 66 -1.62 -2.53 -4.88
C ILE A 66 -1.70 -3.14 -3.48
N VAL A 67 -0.81 -2.76 -2.57
CA VAL A 67 -0.83 -3.22 -1.17
C VAL A 67 -2.13 -2.79 -0.48
N MET A 68 -2.57 -1.54 -0.66
CA MET A 68 -3.83 -1.07 -0.08
C MET A 68 -5.02 -1.87 -0.60
N ASP A 69 -5.10 -2.07 -1.92
CA ASP A 69 -6.16 -2.88 -2.54
C ASP A 69 -6.15 -4.32 -2.01
N ALA A 70 -4.96 -4.93 -1.88
CA ALA A 70 -4.80 -6.27 -1.32
C ALA A 70 -5.24 -6.37 0.15
N MET A 71 -4.89 -5.38 0.98
CA MET A 71 -5.29 -5.36 2.39
C MET A 71 -6.81 -5.24 2.55
N ILE A 72 -7.45 -4.37 1.76
CA ILE A 72 -8.92 -4.23 1.81
C ILE A 72 -9.59 -5.53 1.34
N ALA A 73 -9.10 -6.15 0.25
CA ALA A 73 -9.61 -7.43 -0.23
C ALA A 73 -9.47 -8.54 0.83
N LYS A 74 -8.33 -8.61 1.52
CA LYS A 74 -8.12 -9.53 2.65
C LYS A 74 -9.15 -9.32 3.75
N THR A 75 -9.47 -8.08 4.11
CA THR A 75 -10.50 -7.77 5.12
C THR A 75 -11.90 -8.26 4.69
N TYR A 76 -12.29 -8.03 3.43
CA TYR A 76 -13.54 -8.57 2.91
C TYR A 76 -13.59 -10.11 3.01
N TYR A 77 -12.50 -10.77 2.62
CA TYR A 77 -12.40 -12.24 2.66
C TYR A 77 -12.51 -12.79 4.08
N GLN A 78 -11.83 -12.18 5.06
CA GLN A 78 -11.91 -12.58 6.46
C GLN A 78 -13.32 -12.45 7.05
N ILE A 79 -14.05 -11.38 6.69
CA ILE A 79 -15.44 -11.20 7.10
C ILE A 79 -16.32 -12.27 6.45
N TYR A 80 -16.13 -12.54 5.16
CA TYR A 80 -16.87 -13.58 4.46
C TYR A 80 -16.66 -14.97 5.09
N GLU A 81 -15.41 -15.37 5.33
CA GLU A 81 -15.10 -16.65 5.99
C GLU A 81 -15.74 -16.76 7.37
N TYR A 82 -15.67 -15.69 8.17
CA TYR A 82 -16.35 -15.64 9.46
C TYR A 82 -17.86 -15.87 9.30
N GLU A 83 -18.48 -15.19 8.33
CA GLU A 83 -19.92 -15.30 8.10
C GLU A 83 -20.37 -16.69 7.64
N GLN A 84 -19.51 -17.43 6.93
CA GLN A 84 -19.77 -18.81 6.56
C GLN A 84 -19.71 -19.79 7.75
N ILE A 85 -18.80 -19.55 8.69
CA ILE A 85 -18.51 -20.49 9.80
C ILE A 85 -19.36 -20.19 11.04
N VAL A 86 -19.46 -18.90 11.40
CA VAL A 86 -20.02 -18.44 12.68
C VAL A 86 -21.41 -17.82 12.50
N GLY A 87 -21.75 -17.37 11.28
CA GLY A 87 -22.95 -16.59 10.99
C GLY A 87 -22.67 -15.08 11.02
N LYS A 88 -23.72 -14.26 11.16
CA LYS A 88 -23.64 -12.80 10.95
C LYS A 88 -22.46 -12.13 11.67
N TYR A 89 -21.66 -11.37 10.94
CA TYR A 89 -20.52 -10.64 11.51
C TYR A 89 -20.99 -9.65 12.60
N PRO A 90 -20.45 -9.72 13.84
CA PRO A 90 -21.02 -9.03 15.00
C PRO A 90 -20.68 -7.53 15.06
N TYR A 91 -19.74 -7.06 14.24
CA TYR A 91 -19.24 -5.68 14.28
C TYR A 91 -19.54 -4.92 12.98
N PRO A 92 -19.46 -3.58 12.98
CA PRO A 92 -19.42 -2.82 11.73
C PRO A 92 -18.32 -3.36 10.80
N LYS A 93 -18.68 -3.60 9.53
CA LYS A 93 -17.72 -4.08 8.52
C LYS A 93 -16.78 -2.93 8.14
N THR A 94 -15.63 -2.86 8.81
CA THR A 94 -14.66 -1.78 8.63
C THR A 94 -13.28 -2.30 8.28
N PHE A 95 -12.49 -1.43 7.66
CA PHE A 95 -11.09 -1.63 7.34
C PHE A 95 -10.25 -0.60 8.10
N VAL A 96 -9.20 -1.06 8.78
CA VAL A 96 -8.26 -0.19 9.48
C VAL A 96 -7.02 -0.03 8.62
N ALA A 97 -6.84 1.15 8.04
CA ALA A 97 -5.66 1.46 7.25
C ALA A 97 -4.44 1.57 8.18
N PRO A 98 -3.38 0.77 7.99
CA PRO A 98 -2.15 0.95 8.75
C PRO A 98 -1.42 2.22 8.30
N ARG A 99 -0.46 2.66 9.11
CA ARG A 99 0.52 3.64 8.66
C ARG A 99 1.49 3.00 7.67
N ASN A 100 1.96 3.78 6.71
CA ASN A 100 2.96 3.36 5.74
C ASN A 100 4.31 3.98 6.09
N VAL A 101 5.20 3.17 6.66
CA VAL A 101 6.53 3.61 7.09
C VAL A 101 7.35 4.18 5.93
N GLY A 102 7.15 3.68 4.70
CA GLY A 102 7.83 4.20 3.51
C GLY A 102 7.47 5.65 3.23
N TYR A 103 6.17 6.00 3.26
CA TYR A 103 5.71 7.38 3.12
C TYR A 103 6.25 8.29 4.23
N ASP A 104 6.12 7.86 5.48
CA ASP A 104 6.55 8.64 6.65
C ASP A 104 8.06 8.93 6.62
N GLN A 105 8.86 7.88 6.43
CA GLN A 105 10.31 7.95 6.51
C GLN A 105 10.93 8.65 5.29
N LEU A 106 10.40 8.41 4.09
CA LEU A 106 10.84 9.12 2.90
C LEU A 106 10.52 10.62 3.01
N GLY A 107 9.35 10.98 3.53
CA GLY A 107 9.00 12.38 3.78
C GLY A 107 9.99 13.06 4.75
N VAL A 108 10.39 12.39 5.83
CA VAL A 108 11.43 12.90 6.75
C VAL A 108 12.75 13.14 6.03
N ILE A 109 13.17 12.20 5.17
CA ILE A 109 14.41 12.30 4.40
C ILE A 109 14.34 13.47 3.41
N LEU A 110 13.26 13.57 2.62
CA LEU A 110 13.07 14.65 1.65
C LEU A 110 13.10 16.04 2.30
N ARG A 111 12.44 16.20 3.45
CA ARG A 111 12.48 17.45 4.22
C ARG A 111 13.89 17.79 4.72
N ARG A 112 14.65 16.80 5.20
CA ARG A 112 16.05 16.98 5.63
C ARG A 112 16.92 17.50 4.48
N TYR A 113 16.74 16.96 3.28
CA TYR A 113 17.48 17.36 2.07
C TYR A 113 16.82 18.50 1.28
N LYS A 114 15.84 19.20 1.87
CA LYS A 114 15.15 20.37 1.30
C LYS A 114 14.43 20.12 -0.04
N HIS A 115 14.03 18.87 -0.32
CA HIS A 115 13.24 18.51 -1.51
C HIS A 115 11.73 18.71 -1.26
N LYS A 116 11.30 19.97 -1.13
CA LYS A 116 9.91 20.32 -0.74
C LYS A 116 8.86 19.81 -1.73
N GLU A 117 9.06 20.06 -3.03
CA GLU A 117 8.11 19.64 -4.08
C GLU A 117 7.89 18.12 -4.07
N ARG A 118 8.97 17.35 -3.89
CA ARG A 118 8.87 15.89 -3.82
C ARG A 118 8.14 15.42 -2.55
N ASP A 119 8.31 16.10 -1.41
CA ASP A 119 7.54 15.81 -0.18
C ASP A 119 6.04 16.11 -0.36
N GLU A 120 5.69 17.16 -1.10
CA GLU A 120 4.30 17.48 -1.42
C GLU A 120 3.67 16.45 -2.35
N MET A 121 4.34 16.08 -3.44
CA MET A 121 3.89 15.01 -4.34
C MET A 121 3.71 13.69 -3.58
N LEU A 122 4.63 13.37 -2.68
CA LEU A 122 4.57 12.17 -1.84
C LEU A 122 3.32 12.16 -0.94
N LYS A 123 3.00 13.29 -0.30
CA LYS A 123 1.79 13.43 0.53
C LYS A 123 0.52 13.31 -0.29
N LEU A 124 0.47 13.90 -1.48
CA LEU A 124 -0.69 13.81 -2.37
C LEU A 124 -0.98 12.36 -2.77
N LYS A 125 0.06 11.59 -3.13
CA LYS A 125 -0.05 10.16 -3.45
C LYS A 125 -0.51 9.33 -2.22
N MET A 126 0.09 9.57 -1.06
CA MET A 126 -0.29 8.92 0.20
C MET A 126 -1.79 9.11 0.50
N LEU A 127 -2.28 10.35 0.34
CA LEU A 127 -3.69 10.68 0.58
C LEU A 127 -4.62 10.08 -0.47
N SER A 128 -4.26 10.14 -1.76
CA SER A 128 -5.09 9.60 -2.85
C SER A 128 -5.28 8.09 -2.77
N GLU A 129 -4.27 7.38 -2.26
CA GLU A 129 -4.33 5.93 -2.06
C GLU A 129 -5.01 5.50 -0.76
N GLY A 130 -5.24 6.43 0.16
CA GLY A 130 -5.91 6.17 1.43
C GLY A 130 -4.99 5.82 2.61
N TRP A 131 -3.68 6.10 2.50
CA TRP A 131 -2.68 5.87 3.57
C TRP A 131 -2.69 6.95 4.66
N ARG A 132 -3.87 7.34 5.13
CA ARG A 132 -4.06 8.39 6.16
C ARG A 132 -4.18 7.83 7.59
N GLY A 133 -4.19 6.51 7.72
CA GLY A 133 -4.49 5.83 8.98
C GLY A 133 -5.97 5.93 9.38
N GLY A 134 -6.36 5.09 10.33
CA GLY A 134 -7.69 5.10 10.91
C GLY A 134 -8.66 4.10 10.29
N GLU A 135 -9.87 4.10 10.83
CA GLU A 135 -10.93 3.18 10.47
C GLU A 135 -11.80 3.77 9.35
N VAL A 136 -12.07 2.95 8.34
CA VAL A 136 -12.93 3.28 7.20
C VAL A 136 -14.01 2.22 7.09
N LYS A 137 -15.28 2.61 6.99
CA LYS A 137 -16.35 1.64 6.72
C LYS A 137 -16.17 1.06 5.33
N LEU A 138 -16.28 -0.26 5.20
CA LEU A 138 -16.15 -0.93 3.91
C LEU A 138 -17.19 -0.42 2.89
N SER A 139 -18.39 -0.04 3.36
CA SER A 139 -19.44 0.60 2.55
C SER A 139 -19.03 1.92 1.89
N ASP A 140 -18.07 2.61 2.48
CA ASP A 140 -17.65 3.95 2.06
C ASP A 140 -16.47 3.88 1.08
N ILE A 141 -15.85 2.70 0.96
CA ILE A 141 -14.76 2.45 0.01
C ILE A 141 -15.35 2.32 -1.39
N LYS A 142 -15.19 3.38 -2.19
CA LYS A 142 -15.60 3.44 -3.60
C LYS A 142 -14.37 3.54 -4.50
N ASN A 143 -14.54 3.23 -5.78
CA ASN A 143 -13.52 3.42 -6.82
C ASN A 143 -12.21 2.63 -6.62
N ARG A 144 -12.28 1.48 -5.93
CA ARG A 144 -11.15 0.54 -5.87
C ARG A 144 -11.17 -0.38 -7.08
N HIS A 145 -10.00 -0.70 -7.61
CA HIS A 145 -9.92 -1.43 -8.87
C HIS A 145 -10.47 -2.85 -8.80
N PHE A 146 -10.42 -3.51 -7.64
CA PHE A 146 -11.02 -4.84 -7.44
C PHE A 146 -12.54 -4.80 -7.22
N LEU A 147 -13.12 -3.67 -6.78
CA LEU A 147 -14.56 -3.54 -6.54
C LEU A 147 -15.39 -3.33 -7.82
N ASN A 148 -14.74 -2.85 -8.90
CA ASN A 148 -15.41 -2.55 -10.17
C ASN A 148 -15.31 -3.70 -11.19
N GLN A 149 -14.86 -4.89 -10.78
CA GLN A 149 -14.77 -6.04 -11.66
C GLN A 149 -16.16 -6.71 -11.75
N LYS A 150 -16.84 -6.54 -12.87
CA LYS A 150 -17.96 -7.44 -13.24
C LYS A 150 -17.35 -8.81 -13.52
N GLY A 151 -17.79 -9.82 -12.75
CA GLY A 151 -17.42 -11.22 -12.96
C GLY A 151 -17.83 -11.74 -14.32
#